data_AF-A0A941PD52-F1
#
_entry.id   AF-A0A941PD52-F1
#
_cell.length_a   1.000
_cell.length_b   1.000
_cell.length_c   1.000
_cell.angle_alpha   90.00
_cell.angle_beta   90.00
_cell.angle_gamma   90.00
#
_symmetry.space_group_name_H-M   'P 1'
#
loop_
_entity.id
_entity.type
_entity.pdbx_description
1 polymer ?
#
loop_
_entity_poly.entity_id
_entity_poly.type
_entity_poly.pdbx_seq_one_letter_code
_entity_poly.pdbx_strand_id
1 'polypeptide(L)'
;MNSTIPVNLMAVYGRRRVGKTYLIKKYFQKKDCDFFSTTGLDHPSFKLQRTAFCSDLSKIVKSTTYETPNSWFKIFELLDAAVNRSQKEKFVIFLDELPWMVARKSQFLETLEYFQ
;
A
#
# COMPACT_ATOMS: atom_id res chain seq x y z
N MET A 1 25.76 2.06 -5.85
CA MET A 1 25.70 1.50 -4.49
C MET A 1 24.24 1.18 -4.22
N ASN A 2 23.81 -0.06 -4.50
CA ASN A 2 22.44 -0.49 -4.23
C ASN A 2 22.39 -0.92 -2.76
N SER A 3 22.18 0.04 -1.87
CA SER A 3 21.83 -0.26 -0.48
C SER A 3 20.40 -0.80 -0.50
N THR A 4 20.24 -2.11 -0.40
CA THR A 4 18.94 -2.75 -0.25
C THR A 4 18.29 -2.21 1.03
N ILE A 5 17.22 -1.44 0.90
CA ILE A 5 16.47 -0.95 2.06
C ILE A 5 15.84 -2.18 2.73
N PRO A 6 16.11 -2.44 4.02
CA PRO A 6 15.58 -3.62 4.69
C PRO A 6 14.05 -3.53 4.81
N VAL A 7 13.34 -4.47 4.18
CA VAL A 7 11.89 -4.58 4.25
C VAL A 7 11.50 -5.24 5.56
N ASN A 8 10.53 -4.66 6.26
CA ASN A 8 10.01 -5.17 7.52
C ASN A 8 8.49 -5.22 7.46
N LEU A 9 7.91 -6.41 7.66
CA LEU A 9 6.46 -6.61 7.73
C LEU A 9 6.02 -6.68 9.20
N MET A 10 5.00 -5.88 9.56
CA MET A 10 4.39 -5.91 10.89
C MET A 10 2.88 -6.00 10.77
N ALA A 11 2.30 -7.00 11.45
CA ALA A 11 0.85 -7.12 11.57
C ALA A 11 0.38 -6.42 12.86
N VAL A 12 -0.59 -5.52 12.73
CA VAL A 12 -1.26 -4.87 13.87
C VAL A 12 -2.70 -5.35 13.95
N TYR A 13 -3.03 -6.10 15.01
CA TYR A 13 -4.36 -6.68 15.22
C TYR A 13 -5.01 -6.18 16.52
N GLY A 14 -6.33 -6.30 16.61
CA GLY A 14 -7.09 -5.92 17.81
C GLY A 14 -8.58 -5.71 17.51
N ARG A 15 -9.40 -5.51 18.55
CA ARG A 15 -10.87 -5.36 18.44
C ARG A 15 -11.27 -4.23 17.46
N ARG A 16 -12.47 -4.35 16.88
CA ARG A 16 -13.08 -3.29 16.06
C ARG A 16 -13.26 -2.02 16.90
N ARG A 17 -13.08 -0.85 16.27
CA ARG A 17 -13.32 0.49 16.86
C ARG A 17 -12.41 0.91 18.03
N VAL A 18 -11.28 0.24 18.26
CA VAL A 18 -10.28 0.69 19.26
C VAL A 18 -9.33 1.80 18.75
N GLY A 19 -9.57 2.36 17.56
CA GLY A 19 -8.82 3.51 17.03
C GLY A 19 -7.48 3.20 16.36
N LYS A 20 -7.15 1.94 16.06
CA LYS A 20 -5.86 1.53 15.45
C LYS A 20 -5.51 2.34 14.20
N THR A 21 -6.40 2.36 13.20
CA THR A 21 -6.24 3.11 11.95
C THR A 21 -5.98 4.59 12.20
N TYR A 22 -6.76 5.19 13.10
CA TYR A 22 -6.63 6.61 13.44
C TYR A 22 -5.25 6.90 14.04
N LEU A 23 -4.81 6.10 15.01
CA LEU A 23 -3.53 6.29 15.69
C LEU A 23 -2.34 6.14 14.75
N ILE A 24 -2.34 5.11 13.89
CA ILE A 24 -1.28 4.88 12.90
C ILE A 24 -1.19 6.06 11.93
N LYS A 25 -2.32 6.46 11.32
CA LYS A 25 -2.36 7.60 10.39
C LYS A 25 -1.88 8.89 11.08
N LYS A 26 -2.34 9.18 12.30
CA LYS A 26 -1.94 10.38 13.04
C LYS A 26 -0.47 10.39 13.44
N TYR A 27 0.10 9.23 13.76
CA TYR A 27 1.51 9.10 14.09
C TYR A 27 2.39 9.40 12.88
N PHE A 28 2.15 8.71 11.75
CA PHE A 28 2.98 8.86 10.55
C PHE A 28 2.79 10.19 9.82
N GLN A 29 1.63 10.85 9.95
CA GLN A 29 1.44 12.23 9.49
C GLN A 29 2.43 13.24 10.09
N LYS A 30 3.00 12.95 11.27
CA LYS A 30 3.95 13.82 11.96
C LYS A 30 5.40 13.37 11.83
N LYS A 31 5.66 12.26 11.13
CA LYS A 31 7.00 11.70 10.98
C LYS A 31 7.62 12.14 9.68
N ASP A 32 8.93 12.31 9.70
CA ASP A 32 9.71 12.59 8.50
C ASP A 32 9.93 11.29 7.71
N CYS A 33 8.88 10.84 7.03
CA CYS A 33 8.88 9.65 6.18
C CYS A 33 7.82 9.79 5.10
N ASP A 34 8.01 9.08 3.99
CA ASP A 34 6.94 8.92 3.01
C ASP A 34 5.94 7.88 3.54
N PHE A 35 4.66 8.22 3.52
CA PHE A 35 3.59 7.39 4.09
C PHE A 35 2.51 7.12 3.06
N PHE A 36 2.46 5.87 2.60
CA PHE A 36 1.39 5.33 1.78
C PHE A 36 0.37 4.61 2.65
N SER A 37 -0.91 4.95 2.46
CA SER A 37 -2.01 4.25 3.11
C SER A 37 -3.10 3.95 2.11
N THR A 38 -3.56 2.71 2.14
CA THR A 38 -4.75 2.27 1.40
C THR A 38 -5.59 1.36 2.27
N THR A 39 -6.86 1.16 1.91
CA THR A 39 -7.83 0.41 2.71
C THR A 39 -8.52 -0.63 1.83
N GLY A 40 -8.58 -1.86 2.31
CA GLY A 40 -9.31 -2.94 1.66
C GLY A 40 -10.80 -2.60 1.61
N LEU A 41 -11.41 -2.71 0.44
CA LEU A 41 -12.85 -2.55 0.29
C LEU A 41 -13.52 -3.89 0.57
N ASP A 42 -14.67 -3.88 1.23
CA ASP A 42 -15.45 -5.08 1.54
C ASP A 42 -16.26 -5.54 0.31
N HIS A 43 -16.09 -6.81 -0.10
CA HIS A 43 -16.68 -7.42 -1.32
C HIS A 43 -16.63 -6.57 -2.62
N PRO A 44 -15.49 -5.99 -3.03
CA PRO A 44 -15.38 -5.17 -4.22
C PRO A 44 -15.21 -6.05 -5.46
N SER A 45 -15.47 -5.49 -6.64
CA SER A 45 -14.89 -6.06 -7.86
C SER A 45 -13.36 -5.88 -7.83
N PHE A 46 -12.61 -6.80 -8.46
CA PHE A 46 -11.15 -6.65 -8.56
C PHE A 46 -10.75 -5.32 -9.19
N LYS A 47 -11.51 -4.84 -10.19
CA LYS A 47 -11.28 -3.53 -10.82
C LYS A 47 -11.42 -2.41 -9.80
N LEU A 48 -12.49 -2.40 -9.00
CA LEU A 48 -12.72 -1.36 -8.00
C LEU A 48 -11.64 -1.36 -6.92
N GLN A 49 -11.21 -2.53 -6.42
CA GLN A 49 -10.12 -2.61 -5.45
C GLN A 49 -8.81 -2.04 -6.02
N ARG A 50 -8.46 -2.41 -7.26
CA ARG A 50 -7.27 -1.88 -7.94
C ARG A 50 -7.37 -0.38 -8.20
N THR A 51 -8.53 0.11 -8.62
CA THR A 51 -8.77 1.55 -8.86
C THR A 51 -8.63 2.34 -7.55
N ALA A 52 -9.17 1.84 -6.44
CA ALA A 52 -9.01 2.48 -5.13
C ALA A 52 -7.54 2.53 -4.72
N PHE A 53 -6.80 1.43 -4.86
CA PHE A 53 -5.38 1.38 -4.56
C PHE A 53 -4.56 2.36 -5.41
N CYS A 54 -4.80 2.38 -6.74
CA CYS A 54 -4.13 3.32 -7.65
C CYS A 54 -4.48 4.78 -7.34
N SER A 55 -5.72 5.05 -6.91
CA SER A 55 -6.14 6.38 -6.48
C SER A 55 -5.42 6.84 -5.21
N ASP A 56 -5.13 5.93 -4.29
CA ASP A 56 -4.29 6.25 -3.12
C ASP A 56 -2.82 6.43 -3.51
N LEU A 57 -2.30 5.60 -4.43
CA LEU A 57 -0.90 5.65 -4.87
C LEU A 57 -0.59 6.96 -5.62
N SER A 58 -1.52 7.43 -6.45
CA SER A 58 -1.32 8.67 -7.22
C SER A 58 -1.08 9.89 -6.35
N LYS A 59 -1.62 9.92 -5.12
CA LYS A 59 -1.41 11.00 -4.15
C LYS A 59 0.06 11.15 -3.74
N ILE A 60 0.84 10.08 -3.85
CA ILE A 60 2.25 10.05 -3.44
C ILE A 60 3.16 10.21 -4.65
N VAL A 61 2.82 9.57 -5.76
CA VAL A 61 3.61 9.63 -6.99
C VAL A 61 3.46 11.00 -7.69
N LYS A 62 2.50 11.83 -7.28
CA LYS A 62 2.18 13.15 -7.88
C LYS A 62 2.01 13.10 -9.40
N SER A 63 1.52 11.96 -9.89
CA SER A 63 1.23 11.73 -11.31
C SER A 63 -0.27 11.76 -11.53
N THR A 64 -0.71 12.50 -12.55
CA THR A 64 -2.11 12.83 -12.82
C THR A 64 -2.83 11.80 -13.69
N THR A 65 -2.12 10.78 -14.19
CA THR A 65 -2.69 9.82 -15.15
C THR A 65 -2.12 8.43 -14.93
N TYR A 66 -2.97 7.53 -14.42
CA TYR A 66 -2.78 6.09 -14.55
C TYR A 66 -4.08 5.50 -15.06
N GLU A 67 -4.03 4.90 -16.25
CA GLU A 67 -4.94 3.78 -16.51
C GLU A 67 -4.71 2.78 -15.37
N THR A 68 -5.79 2.38 -14.69
CA THR A 68 -5.68 1.39 -13.61
C THR A 68 -5.13 0.10 -14.21
N PRO A 69 -3.94 -0.38 -13.80
CA PRO A 69 -3.41 -1.62 -14.35
C PRO A 69 -4.35 -2.79 -14.05
N ASN A 70 -4.41 -3.75 -14.98
CA ASN A 70 -5.28 -4.91 -14.84
C ASN A 70 -4.68 -6.03 -13.97
N SER A 71 -3.48 -5.82 -13.40
CA SER A 71 -2.75 -6.79 -12.58
C SER A 71 -2.17 -6.13 -11.34
N TRP A 72 -2.21 -6.83 -10.20
CA TRP A 72 -1.54 -6.38 -8.98
C TRP A 72 -0.03 -6.28 -9.14
N PHE A 73 0.59 -7.19 -9.91
CA PHE A 73 2.03 -7.12 -10.19
C PHE A 73 2.43 -5.75 -10.77
N LYS A 74 1.67 -5.25 -11.76
CA LYS A 74 1.89 -3.92 -12.36
C LYS A 74 1.63 -2.77 -11.40
N ILE A 75 0.70 -2.93 -10.47
CA ILE A 75 0.46 -1.92 -9.42
C ILE A 75 1.62 -1.89 -8.43
N PHE A 76 2.17 -3.05 -8.07
CA PHE A 76 3.32 -3.14 -7.18
C PHE A 76 4.62 -2.67 -7.87
N GLU A 77 4.81 -2.86 -9.17
CA GLU A 77 5.90 -2.21 -9.92
C GLU A 77 5.83 -0.67 -9.79
N LEU A 78 4.62 -0.09 -9.85
CA LEU A 78 4.43 1.36 -9.64
C LEU A 78 4.72 1.77 -8.20
N LEU A 79 4.35 0.94 -7.23
CA LEU A 79 4.64 1.16 -5.81
C LEU A 79 6.15 1.09 -5.53
N ASP A 80 6.83 0.09 -6.06
CA ASP A 80 8.28 -0.07 -5.96
C ASP A 80 9.02 1.12 -6.61
N ALA A 81 8.58 1.55 -7.79
CA ALA A 81 9.12 2.76 -8.41
C ALA A 81 8.89 4.02 -7.55
N ALA A 82 7.78 4.10 -6.80
CA ALA A 82 7.52 5.20 -5.87
C ALA A 82 8.47 5.13 -4.66
N VAL A 83 8.68 3.94 -4.09
CA VAL A 83 9.61 3.69 -2.98
C VAL A 83 11.03 4.07 -3.40
N ASN A 84 11.48 3.64 -4.58
CA ASN A 84 12.83 3.91 -5.09
C ASN A 84 13.08 5.39 -5.43
N ARG A 85 12.03 6.19 -5.63
CA ARG A 85 12.13 7.65 -5.85
C ARG A 85 12.10 8.45 -4.55
N SER A 86 11.68 7.84 -3.45
CA SER A 86 11.68 8.47 -2.12
C SER A 86 13.06 9.00 -1.79
N GLN A 87 13.10 10.25 -1.34
CA GLN A 87 14.31 10.86 -0.78
C GLN A 87 14.37 10.70 0.74
N LYS A 88 13.34 10.08 1.35
CA LYS A 88 13.26 9.81 2.78
C LYS A 88 13.92 8.48 3.11
N GLU A 89 14.60 8.43 4.25
CA GLU A 89 15.21 7.20 4.77
C GLU A 89 14.20 6.09 5.04
N LYS A 90 12.93 6.45 5.26
CA LYS A 90 11.85 5.51 5.54
C LYS A 90 10.66 5.76 4.64
N PHE A 91 10.19 4.68 4.02
CA PHE A 91 8.92 4.63 3.30
C PHE A 91 8.01 3.64 4.02
N VAL A 92 6.82 4.08 4.41
CA VAL A 92 5.87 3.28 5.19
C VAL A 92 4.65 2.98 4.35
N ILE A 93 4.37 1.69 4.16
CA ILE A 93 3.17 1.20 3.48
C ILE A 93 2.20 0.67 4.53
N PHE A 94 1.04 1.31 4.65
CA PHE A 94 -0.02 0.93 5.56
C PHE A 94 -1.22 0.36 4.81
N LEU A 95 -1.33 -0.97 4.85
CA LEU A 95 -2.45 -1.72 4.28
C LEU A 95 -3.51 -1.93 5.36
N ASP A 96 -4.52 -1.06 5.39
CA ASP A 96 -5.63 -1.21 6.32
C ASP A 96 -6.63 -2.22 5.79
N GLU A 97 -7.28 -2.97 6.67
CA GLU A 97 -8.34 -3.91 6.28
C GLU A 97 -7.85 -4.94 5.21
N LEU A 98 -6.59 -5.39 5.36
CA LEU A 98 -5.88 -6.30 4.45
C LEU A 98 -6.68 -7.56 4.05
N PRO A 99 -7.43 -8.25 4.94
CA PRO A 99 -8.22 -9.42 4.56
C PRO A 99 -9.16 -9.17 3.38
N TRP A 100 -9.61 -7.93 3.20
CA TRP A 100 -10.50 -7.55 2.11
C TRP A 100 -9.77 -7.32 0.77
N MET A 101 -8.48 -7.01 0.80
CA MET A 101 -7.65 -6.94 -0.42
C MET A 101 -7.29 -8.33 -0.96
N VAL A 102 -7.22 -9.32 -0.08
CA VAL A 102 -6.74 -10.69 -0.33
C VAL A 102 -7.84 -11.58 -0.92
N ALA A 103 -8.70 -11.03 -1.78
CA ALA A 103 -9.75 -11.81 -2.42
C ALA A 103 -9.17 -12.99 -3.22
N ARG A 104 -9.84 -14.16 -3.17
CA ARG A 104 -9.41 -15.38 -3.87
C ARG A 104 -9.17 -15.10 -5.35
N LYS A 105 -8.04 -15.57 -5.90
CA LYS A 105 -7.60 -15.37 -7.30
C LYS A 105 -7.19 -13.93 -7.68
N SER A 106 -6.99 -13.04 -6.71
CA SER A 106 -6.49 -11.70 -7.00
C SER A 106 -5.00 -11.69 -7.40
N GLN A 107 -4.20 -12.69 -7.02
CA GLN A 107 -2.73 -12.66 -7.11
C GLN A 107 -2.07 -11.61 -6.18
N PHE A 108 -2.83 -11.01 -5.26
CA PHE A 108 -2.33 -9.95 -4.38
C PHE A 108 -1.25 -10.48 -3.43
N LEU A 109 -1.49 -11.61 -2.76
CA LEU A 109 -0.53 -12.17 -1.79
C LEU A 109 0.75 -12.63 -2.49
N GLU A 110 0.61 -13.31 -3.62
CA GLU A 110 1.74 -13.77 -4.43
C GLU A 110 2.59 -12.60 -4.91
N THR A 111 1.94 -11.48 -5.26
CA THR A 111 2.64 -10.24 -5.60
C THR A 111 3.32 -9.64 -4.36
N LEU A 112 2.64 -9.57 -3.22
CA LEU A 112 3.20 -9.03 -1.98
C LEU A 112 4.45 -9.81 -1.55
N GLU A 113 4.42 -11.14 -1.63
CA GLU A 113 5.57 -12.01 -1.32
C GLU A 113 6.74 -11.81 -2.29
N TYR A 114 6.48 -11.51 -3.56
CA TYR A 114 7.52 -11.24 -4.55
C TYR A 114 8.28 -9.92 -4.28
N PHE A 115 7.58 -8.89 -3.80
CA PHE A 115 8.15 -7.55 -3.54
C PHE A 115 8.63 -7.34 -2.10
N GLN A 116 8.48 -8.35 -1.24
CA GLN A 116 8.94 -8.33 0.16
C GLN A 116 10.46 -8.46 0.27
#